data_AF-A0A850H8B1-F1
#
_entry.id   AF-A0A850H8B1-F1
#
_cell.length_a   1.000
_cell.length_b   1.000
_cell.length_c   1.000
_cell.angle_alpha   90.00
_cell.angle_beta   90.00
_cell.angle_gamma   90.00
#
_symmetry.space_group_name_H-M   'P 1'
#
loop_
_entity.id
_entity.type
_entity.pdbx_description
1 polymer ?
#
loop_
_entity_poly.entity_id
_entity_poly.type
_entity_poly.pdbx_seq_one_letter_code
_entity_poly.pdbx_strand_id
1 'polypeptide(L)'
;MSRPTLRPISWIKVARKDFGAFPARAIDKALDALTIVADGGTPAVAKSLAGLGSGVWELVIKERGRAHRVVYALQLDDDIWVVHAFQKKPTKGISTPQ
;
A
#
# COMPACT_ATOMS: atom_id res chain seq x y z
N MET A 1 7.20 -22.53 17.95
CA MET A 1 6.23 -22.59 16.83
C MET A 1 6.92 -21.99 15.62
N SER A 2 7.04 -22.73 14.51
CA SER A 2 7.66 -22.19 13.29
C SER A 2 6.80 -21.04 12.79
N ARG A 3 7.41 -19.86 12.66
CA ARG A 3 6.79 -18.71 11.99
C ARG A 3 6.43 -19.17 10.56
N PRO A 4 5.22 -18.91 10.06
CA PRO A 4 4.91 -19.23 8.67
C PRO A 4 5.94 -18.56 7.75
N THR A 5 6.32 -19.26 6.67
CA THR A 5 7.31 -18.78 5.70
C THR A 5 6.90 -17.45 5.06
N LEU A 6 5.60 -17.15 5.02
CA LEU A 6 5.03 -15.88 4.58
C LEU A 6 4.15 -15.31 5.70
N ARG A 7 4.29 -14.00 5.97
CA ARG A 7 3.35 -13.29 6.84
C ARG A 7 1.99 -13.17 6.14
N PRO A 8 0.87 -13.55 6.79
CA PRO A 8 -0.45 -13.35 6.22
C PRO A 8 -0.75 -11.86 6.02
N ILE A 9 -1.51 -11.54 4.97
CA ILE A 9 -1.94 -10.17 4.68
C ILE A 9 -3.40 -10.02 5.06
N SER A 10 -3.65 -9.21 6.08
CA SER A 10 -4.99 -8.88 6.58
C SER A 10 -5.42 -7.50 6.14
N TRP A 11 -6.73 -7.28 6.06
CA TRP A 11 -7.30 -6.07 5.47
C TRP A 11 -8.37 -5.47 6.36
N ILE A 12 -8.31 -4.14 6.53
CA ILE A 12 -9.49 -3.40 6.94
C ILE A 12 -10.53 -3.45 5.81
N LYS A 13 -11.79 -3.75 6.15
CA LYS A 13 -12.88 -3.97 5.19
C LYS A 13 -13.01 -2.84 4.16
N VAL A 14 -12.91 -1.59 4.60
CA VAL A 14 -12.97 -0.41 3.73
C VAL A 14 -11.75 -0.33 2.81
N ALA A 15 -10.55 -0.57 3.34
CA ALA A 15 -9.33 -0.60 2.54
C ALA A 15 -9.38 -1.68 1.45
N ARG A 16 -9.91 -2.88 1.75
CA ARG A 16 -10.12 -3.94 0.76
C ARG A 16 -11.10 -3.52 -0.33
N LYS A 17 -12.19 -2.85 0.05
CA LYS A 17 -13.18 -2.33 -0.90
C LYS A 17 -12.57 -1.29 -1.83
N ASP A 18 -11.86 -0.30 -1.28
CA ASP A 18 -11.26 0.78 -2.07
C ASP A 18 -10.12 0.26 -2.96
N PHE A 19 -9.33 -0.70 -2.46
CA PHE A 19 -8.33 -1.41 -3.25
C PHE A 19 -8.93 -2.14 -4.45
N GLY A 20 -10.06 -2.81 -4.26
CA GLY A 20 -10.79 -3.49 -5.34
C GLY A 20 -11.34 -2.56 -6.42
N ALA A 21 -11.41 -1.25 -6.17
CA ALA A 21 -11.81 -0.26 -7.15
C ALA A 21 -10.65 0.28 -8.01
N PHE A 22 -9.40 -0.15 -7.74
CA PHE A 22 -8.26 0.23 -8.55
C PHE A 22 -8.32 -0.40 -9.95
N PRO A 23 -7.64 0.20 -10.95
CA PRO A 23 -7.44 -0.47 -12.24
C PRO A 23 -6.72 -1.82 -12.05
N ALA A 24 -7.08 -2.84 -12.83
CA ALA A 24 -6.53 -4.20 -12.71
C ALA A 24 -4.99 -4.22 -12.62
N ARG A 25 -4.29 -3.50 -13.51
CA ARG A 25 -2.82 -3.41 -13.47
C ARG A 25 -2.26 -2.78 -12.19
N ALA A 26 -3.00 -1.88 -11.54
CA ALA A 26 -2.60 -1.32 -10.26
C ALA A 26 -2.83 -2.30 -9.11
N ILE A 27 -3.88 -3.12 -9.18
CA ILE A 27 -4.14 -4.25 -8.27
C ILE A 27 -3.00 -5.26 -8.38
N ASP A 28 -2.68 -5.72 -9.60
CA ASP A 28 -1.64 -6.73 -9.84
C ASP A 28 -0.29 -6.28 -9.25
N LYS A 29 0.17 -5.08 -9.60
CA LYS A 29 1.42 -4.50 -9.08
C LYS A 29 1.44 -4.39 -7.55
N ALA A 30 0.29 -4.07 -6.95
CA ALA A 30 0.20 -3.97 -5.50
C ALA A 30 0.20 -5.35 -4.83
N LEU A 31 -0.45 -6.35 -5.42
CA LEU A 31 -0.42 -7.73 -4.91
C LEU A 31 0.98 -8.35 -5.03
N ASP A 32 1.69 -8.11 -6.14
CA ASP A 32 3.08 -8.51 -6.31
C ASP A 32 3.97 -7.90 -5.23
N ALA A 33 3.82 -6.59 -5.00
CA ALA A 33 4.56 -5.89 -3.97
C ALA A 33 4.20 -6.36 -2.54
N LEU A 34 2.92 -6.58 -2.24
CA LEU A 34 2.50 -7.11 -0.94
C LEU A 34 3.02 -8.53 -0.71
N THR A 35 3.15 -9.35 -1.76
CA THR A 35 3.78 -10.68 -1.69
C THR A 35 5.24 -10.59 -1.29
N ILE A 36 6.00 -9.65 -1.88
CA ILE A 36 7.39 -9.40 -1.48
C ILE A 36 7.47 -8.97 0.00
N VAL A 37 6.53 -8.14 0.45
CA VAL A 37 6.47 -7.74 1.88
C VAL A 37 6.12 -8.92 2.79
N ALA A 38 5.21 -9.80 2.36
CA ALA A 38 4.87 -11.03 3.08
C ALA A 38 6.05 -11.98 3.26
N ASP A 39 6.95 -12.01 2.27
CA ASP A 39 8.22 -12.76 2.30
C ASP A 39 9.34 -12.06 3.11
N GLY A 40 9.02 -10.93 3.76
CA GLY A 40 9.99 -10.15 4.54
C GLY A 40 10.88 -9.22 3.71
N GLY A 41 10.65 -9.16 2.40
CA GLY A 41 11.33 -8.23 1.50
C GLY A 41 10.77 -6.81 1.58
N THR A 42 11.50 -5.86 0.99
CA THR A 42 11.03 -4.47 0.81
C THR A 42 11.02 -4.16 -0.69
N PRO A 43 9.85 -4.13 -1.34
CA PRO A 43 9.78 -3.85 -2.77
C PRO A 43 10.18 -2.40 -3.06
N ALA A 44 10.74 -2.12 -4.24
CA ALA A 44 11.23 -0.78 -4.61
C ALA A 44 10.15 0.33 -4.58
N VAL A 45 8.87 -0.06 -4.65
CA VAL A 45 7.72 0.85 -4.57
C VAL A 45 7.29 1.16 -3.14
N ALA A 46 7.81 0.44 -2.13
CA ALA A 46 7.51 0.67 -0.73
C ALA A 46 8.27 1.88 -0.18
N LYS A 47 7.58 2.70 0.60
CA LYS A 47 8.16 3.86 1.30
C LYS A 47 7.66 3.88 2.74
N SER A 48 8.58 4.11 3.67
CA SER A 48 8.21 4.37 5.05
C SER A 48 7.43 5.69 5.16
N LEU A 49 6.32 5.68 5.90
CA LEU A 49 5.57 6.88 6.20
C LEU A 49 6.11 7.50 7.49
N ALA A 50 6.90 8.57 7.33
CA ALA A 50 7.39 9.35 8.46
C ALA A 50 6.22 10.00 9.24
N GLY A 51 6.34 10.07 10.56
CA GLY A 51 5.39 10.76 11.44
C GLY A 51 4.18 9.94 11.88
N LEU A 52 3.99 8.70 11.40
CA LEU A 52 2.89 7.80 11.81
C LEU A 52 3.35 6.64 12.71
N GLY A 53 4.56 6.73 13.28
CA GLY A 53 5.20 5.66 14.07
C GLY A 53 6.09 4.76 13.22
N SER A 54 6.99 4.01 13.87
CA SER A 54 7.81 3.02 13.16
C SER A 54 6.90 1.89 12.66
N GLY A 55 7.10 1.40 11.43
CA GLY A 55 6.38 0.23 10.93
C GLY A 55 5.13 0.49 10.07
N VAL A 56 4.78 1.75 9.77
CA VAL A 56 3.76 2.07 8.76
C VAL A 56 4.43 2.47 7.45
N TRP A 57 3.99 1.83 6.37
CA TRP A 57 4.57 1.98 5.04
C TRP A 57 3.47 2.21 3.99
N GLU A 58 3.84 2.81 2.87
CA GLU A 58 2.99 2.94 1.69
C GLU A 58 3.63 2.29 0.45
N LEU A 59 2.82 1.62 -0.36
CA LEU A 59 3.17 1.24 -1.73
C LEU A 59 2.80 2.36 -2.70
N VAL A 60 3.76 2.84 -3.47
CA VAL A 60 3.59 3.90 -4.47
C VAL A 60 3.39 3.30 -5.85
N ILE A 61 2.14 3.05 -6.24
CA ILE A 61 1.82 2.42 -7.53
C ILE A 61 1.45 3.48 -8.57
N LYS A 62 2.17 3.52 -9.70
CA LYS A 62 1.84 4.38 -10.85
C LYS A 62 1.23 3.53 -11.96
N GLU A 63 0.05 3.93 -12.42
CA GLU A 63 -0.66 3.28 -13.52
C GLU A 63 -1.45 4.31 -14.34
N ARG A 64 -1.26 4.33 -15.67
CA ARG A 64 -1.95 5.23 -16.62
C ARG A 64 -2.03 6.70 -16.17
N GLY A 65 -0.91 7.26 -15.71
CA GLY A 65 -0.84 8.66 -15.27
C GLY A 65 -1.53 8.95 -13.93
N ARG A 66 -2.09 7.95 -13.25
CA ARG A 66 -2.64 8.05 -11.90
C ARG A 66 -1.69 7.37 -10.91
N ALA A 67 -1.69 7.89 -9.69
CA ALA A 67 -0.92 7.33 -8.60
C ALA A 67 -1.88 6.74 -7.58
N HIS A 68 -1.65 5.50 -7.20
CA HIS A 68 -2.40 4.77 -6.18
C HIS A 68 -1.47 4.51 -4.99
N ARG A 69 -2.06 4.40 -3.82
CA ARG A 69 -1.39 4.17 -2.55
C ARG A 69 -2.06 3.03 -1.82
N VAL A 70 -1.24 2.13 -1.28
CA VAL A 70 -1.67 1.07 -0.37
C VAL A 70 -0.85 1.23 0.90
N VAL A 71 -1.50 1.61 1.99
CA VAL A 71 -0.87 1.84 3.30
C VAL A 71 -1.01 0.57 4.13
N TYR A 72 0.10 0.10 4.69
CA TYR A 72 0.15 -1.11 5.49
C TYR A 72 1.01 -0.94 6.74
N ALA A 73 0.69 -1.71 7.77
CA ALA A 73 1.39 -1.74 9.05
C ALA A 73 2.04 -3.12 9.26
N LEU A 74 3.32 -3.11 9.64
CA LEU A 74 4.13 -4.31 9.88
C LEU A 74 4.21 -4.71 11.35
N GLN A 75 3.85 -3.83 12.27
CA GLN A 75 4.00 -4.02 13.72
C GLN A 75 2.69 -4.43 14.42
N LEU A 76 1.61 -4.66 13.67
CA LEU A 76 0.34 -5.07 14.24
C LEU A 76 0.22 -6.59 14.12
N ASP A 77 0.51 -7.28 15.22
CA ASP A 77 0.46 -8.76 15.30
C ASP A 77 1.42 -9.44 14.29
N ASP A 78 1.24 -10.74 14.07
CA ASP A 78 1.99 -11.52 13.09
C ASP A 78 1.65 -11.15 11.62
N ASP A 79 0.51 -10.49 11.40
CA ASP A 79 -0.04 -10.12 10.10
C ASP A 79 0.55 -8.83 9.53
N ILE A 80 0.51 -8.70 8.20
CA ILE A 80 0.67 -7.43 7.50
C ILE A 80 -0.72 -6.83 7.32
N TRP A 81 -1.00 -5.73 8.00
CA TRP A 81 -2.32 -5.10 7.94
C TRP A 81 -2.37 -4.02 6.89
N VAL A 82 -3.17 -4.21 5.84
CA VAL A 82 -3.52 -3.15 4.89
C VAL A 82 -4.65 -2.31 5.49
N VAL A 83 -4.31 -1.08 5.87
CA VAL A 83 -5.19 -0.17 6.61
C VAL A 83 -5.86 0.86 5.72
N HIS A 84 -5.26 1.20 4.57
CA HIS A 84 -5.85 2.16 3.64
C HIS A 84 -5.42 1.90 2.20
N ALA A 85 -6.31 2.13 1.24
CA ALA A 85 -5.99 2.08 -0.18
C ALA A 85 -6.73 3.22 -0.88
N PHE A 86 -6.01 4.07 -1.61
CA PHE A 86 -6.61 5.21 -2.29
C PHE A 86 -5.87 5.59 -3.56
N GLN A 87 -6.61 6.16 -4.50
CA GLN A 87 -6.01 6.86 -5.64
C GLN A 87 -5.67 8.29 -5.20
N LYS A 88 -4.40 8.68 -5.30
CA LYS A 88 -3.99 10.07 -5.13
C LYS A 88 -4.73 10.91 -6.18
N LYS A 89 -5.44 11.95 -5.73
CA LYS A 89 -6.05 12.92 -6.63
C LYS A 89 -4.93 13.62 -7.41
N PRO A 90 -5.07 13.84 -8.73
CA PRO A 90 -4.13 14.67 -9.46
C PRO A 90 -4.15 16.06 -8.82
N THR A 91 -2.99 16.57 -8.44
CA THR A 91 -2.87 17.98 -8.08
C THR A 91 -3.10 18.74 -9.38
N LYS A 92 -4.27 19.38 -9.57
CA LYS A 92 -4.33 20.52 -10.48
C LYS A 92 -3.22 21.44 -9.97
N GLY A 93 -2.26 21.79 -10.84
CA GLY A 93 -1.24 22.77 -10.49
C GLY A 93 -1.93 23.94 -9.82
N ILE A 94 -1.35 24.43 -8.72
CA ILE A 94 -1.81 25.62 -8.05
C ILE A 94 -1.93 26.67 -9.15
N SER A 95 -3.15 27.00 -9.56
CA SER A 95 -3.37 28.14 -10.42
C SER A 95 -2.97 29.33 -9.57
N THR A 96 -1.81 29.88 -9.85
CA THR A 96 -1.41 31.19 -9.32
C THR A 96 -2.56 32.15 -9.64
N PRO A 97 -3.15 32.84 -8.65
CA PRO A 97 -4.07 33.92 -8.96
C PRO A 97 -3.29 34.99 -9.73
N GLN A 98 -3.96 35.63 -10.70
CA GLN A 98 -3.40 36.77 -11.44
C GLN A 98 -2.94 37.89 -10.52
#